data_AF-E6QWR5-F1
#
_entry.id   AF-E6QWR5-F1
#
_cell.length_a   1.000
_cell.length_b   1.000
_cell.length_c   1.000
_cell.angle_alpha   90.00
_cell.angle_beta   90.00
_cell.angle_gamma   90.00
#
_symmetry.space_group_name_H-M   'P 1'
#
loop_
_entity.id
_entity.type
_entity.pdbx_description
1 polymer ?
#
loop_
_entity_poly.entity_id
_entity_poly.type
_entity_poly.pdbx_seq_one_letter_code
_entity_poly.pdbx_strand_id
1 'polypeptide(L)'
;MPTQAHTNDDAYTAIIEPPLFAFDLHKVEEALRVNHALFSGVALTSDEIQRGVQQYRQFLANHKASGMPEKFEVPSLLVDRVWHTHMCETEQYEADCRTYFGRMFHHRSEICNGNGGEGDDRPLSR
;
A
#
# COMPACT_ATOMS: atom_id res chain seq x y z
N MET A 1 -25.42 -47.68 16.55
CA MET A 1 -26.49 -46.83 15.99
C MET A 1 -26.56 -45.55 16.82
N PRO A 2 -26.70 -44.34 16.24
CA PRO A 2 -25.82 -43.66 15.30
C PRO A 2 -25.16 -42.39 15.91
N THR A 3 -24.07 -41.96 15.26
CA THR A 3 -23.59 -40.58 14.96
C THR A 3 -24.13 -39.39 15.76
N GLN A 4 -23.23 -38.57 16.31
CA GLN A 4 -23.15 -37.16 15.93
C GLN A 4 -21.70 -36.70 15.82
N ALA A 5 -21.38 -36.19 14.63
CA ALA A 5 -20.15 -35.50 14.31
C ALA A 5 -20.21 -34.08 14.88
N HIS A 6 -19.13 -33.66 15.52
CA HIS A 6 -18.79 -32.24 15.59
C HIS A 6 -17.42 -32.08 14.95
N THR A 7 -17.46 -31.89 13.64
CA THR A 7 -16.40 -31.24 12.88
C THR A 7 -16.41 -29.75 13.21
N ASN A 8 -15.21 -29.16 13.22
CA ASN A 8 -14.87 -27.76 12.97
C ASN A 8 -14.16 -27.11 14.16
N ASP A 9 -12.83 -26.98 14.06
CA ASP A 9 -12.21 -25.67 13.85
C ASP A 9 -10.70 -25.82 13.54
N ASP A 10 -10.38 -26.53 12.45
CA ASP A 10 -9.03 -26.53 11.86
C ASP A 10 -8.98 -25.67 10.58
N ALA A 11 -9.86 -24.67 10.48
CA ALA A 11 -9.87 -23.72 9.36
C ALA A 11 -8.95 -22.51 9.56
N TYR A 12 -7.98 -22.58 10.48
CA TYR A 12 -6.98 -21.51 10.66
C TYR A 12 -5.68 -21.72 9.85
N THR A 13 -5.50 -22.89 9.23
CA THR A 13 -4.24 -23.25 8.55
C THR A 13 -4.39 -23.30 7.04
N ALA A 14 -5.04 -22.30 6.46
CA ALA A 14 -5.05 -22.09 5.01
C ALA A 14 -5.06 -20.61 4.64
N ILE A 15 -4.26 -19.81 5.34
CA ILE A 15 -3.69 -18.63 4.68
C ILE A 15 -2.63 -19.18 3.74
N ILE A 16 -3.07 -19.60 2.55
CA ILE A 16 -2.16 -19.78 1.43
C ILE A 16 -1.57 -18.39 1.20
N GLU A 17 -0.37 -18.15 1.71
CA GLU A 17 0.37 -16.93 1.40
C GLU A 17 0.41 -16.80 -0.12
N PRO A 18 -0.16 -15.72 -0.71
CA PRO A 18 0.03 -15.48 -2.13
C PRO A 18 1.54 -15.44 -2.38
N PRO A 19 2.04 -16.01 -3.49
CA PRO A 19 3.48 -16.18 -3.70
C PRO A 19 4.17 -14.84 -3.48
N LEU A 20 5.15 -14.84 -2.57
CA LEU A 20 5.78 -13.68 -1.95
C LEU A 20 6.38 -12.63 -2.92
N PHE A 21 6.28 -12.80 -4.23
CA PHE A 21 6.87 -11.93 -5.23
C PHE A 21 5.95 -11.78 -6.44
N ALA A 22 5.13 -10.73 -6.42
CA ALA A 22 4.43 -10.30 -7.63
C ALA A 22 5.33 -9.47 -8.56
N PHE A 23 6.35 -8.78 -8.02
CA PHE A 23 7.27 -7.94 -8.77
C PHE A 23 8.53 -7.60 -7.95
N ASP A 24 9.60 -7.22 -8.64
CA ASP A 24 10.92 -6.88 -8.08
C ASP A 24 10.97 -5.41 -7.63
N LEU A 25 11.32 -5.16 -6.37
CA LEU A 25 11.42 -3.82 -5.79
C LEU A 25 12.87 -3.33 -5.63
N HIS A 26 13.85 -4.00 -6.23
CA HIS A 26 15.26 -3.64 -6.10
C HIS A 26 15.55 -2.17 -6.46
N LYS A 27 14.92 -1.65 -7.52
CA LYS A 27 15.05 -0.22 -7.90
C LYS A 27 14.45 0.71 -6.86
N VAL A 28 13.32 0.34 -6.27
CA VAL A 28 12.67 1.09 -5.17
C VAL A 28 13.55 1.09 -3.93
N GLU A 29 14.18 -0.04 -3.59
CA GLU A 29 15.15 -0.11 -2.50
C GLU A 29 16.34 0.81 -2.72
N GLU A 30 16.89 0.84 -3.94
CA GLU A 30 18.00 1.72 -4.27
C GLU A 30 17.59 3.20 -4.22
N ALA A 31 16.41 3.52 -4.73
CA ALA A 31 15.84 4.86 -4.64
C ALA A 31 15.65 5.30 -3.18
N LEU A 32 15.20 4.41 -2.28
CA LEU A 32 15.06 4.70 -0.85
C LEU A 32 16.39 5.04 -0.17
N ARG A 33 17.51 4.48 -0.63
CA ARG A 33 18.84 4.79 -0.10
C ARG A 33 19.27 6.22 -0.41
N VAL A 34 18.87 6.76 -1.56
CA VAL A 34 19.34 8.08 -2.04
C VAL A 34 18.32 9.21 -1.90
N ASN A 35 17.01 8.91 -1.93
CA ASN A 35 15.94 9.89 -2.00
C ASN A 35 15.86 10.84 -0.79
N HIS A 36 16.38 10.43 0.37
CA HIS A 36 16.44 11.29 1.56
C HIS A 36 17.24 12.58 1.30
N ALA A 37 18.22 12.55 0.39
CA ALA A 37 19.04 13.69 -0.01
C ALA A 37 18.29 14.67 -0.92
N LEU A 38 17.26 14.20 -1.65
CA LEU A 38 16.51 15.00 -2.62
C LEU A 38 15.25 15.65 -2.01
N PHE A 39 14.70 15.06 -0.95
CA PHE A 39 13.43 15.48 -0.35
C PHE A 39 13.52 15.86 1.14
N SER A 40 14.70 16.30 1.61
CA SER A 40 14.92 16.79 2.98
C SER A 40 14.45 15.82 4.07
N GLY A 41 14.77 14.54 3.92
CA GLY A 41 14.34 13.46 4.80
C GLY A 41 15.47 12.86 5.65
N VAL A 42 15.09 12.22 6.75
CA VAL A 42 15.99 11.32 7.50
C VAL A 42 16.26 10.08 6.64
N ALA A 43 17.54 9.75 6.46
CA ALA A 43 17.95 8.53 5.76
C ALA A 43 17.42 7.28 6.47
N LEU A 44 16.91 6.31 5.70
CA LEU A 44 16.58 4.99 6.23
C LEU A 44 17.85 4.13 6.27
N THR A 45 18.02 3.39 7.35
CA THR A 45 18.99 2.29 7.43
C THR A 45 18.59 1.14 6.51
N SER A 46 19.53 0.27 6.16
CA SER A 46 19.25 -0.93 5.34
C SER A 46 18.15 -1.81 5.96
N ASP A 47 18.17 -1.97 7.29
CA ASP A 47 17.16 -2.75 8.01
C ASP A 47 15.77 -2.08 7.93
N GLU A 48 15.69 -0.76 8.00
CA GLU A 48 14.44 -0.03 7.80
C GLU A 48 13.90 -0.18 6.39
N ILE A 49 14.77 -0.13 5.38
CA ILE A 49 14.38 -0.34 3.99
C ILE A 49 13.79 -1.74 3.81
N GLN A 50 14.49 -2.78 4.27
CA GLN A 50 14.02 -4.18 4.16
C GLN A 50 12.68 -4.40 4.87
N ARG A 51 12.55 -3.91 6.11
CA ARG A 51 11.28 -3.98 6.85
C ARG A 51 10.17 -3.21 6.14
N GLY A 52 10.47 -2.02 5.62
CA GLY A 52 9.51 -1.19 4.90
C GLY A 52 8.97 -1.87 3.65
N VAL A 53 9.86 -2.48 2.86
CA VAL A 53 9.48 -3.24 1.67
C VAL A 53 8.61 -4.45 2.04
N GLN A 54 8.97 -5.19 3.09
CA GLN A 54 8.16 -6.32 3.55
C GLN A 54 6.77 -5.88 4.01
N GLN A 55 6.68 -4.81 4.81
CA GLN A 55 5.40 -4.26 5.27
C GLN A 55 4.56 -3.72 4.11
N TYR A 56 5.19 -3.09 3.13
CA TYR A 56 4.51 -2.61 1.92
C TYR A 56 3.92 -3.76 1.11
N ARG A 57 4.64 -4.86 0.93
CA ARG A 57 4.10 -6.08 0.30
C ARG A 57 2.87 -6.61 1.03
N GLN A 58 2.95 -6.68 2.36
CA GLN A 58 1.80 -7.12 3.17
C GLN A 58 0.61 -6.17 3.02
N PHE A 59 0.86 -4.86 3.01
CA PHE A 59 -0.18 -3.85 2.79
C PHE A 59 -0.90 -4.06 1.45
N LEU A 60 -0.17 -4.27 0.35
CA LEU A 60 -0.76 -4.54 -0.97
C LEU A 60 -1.53 -5.86 -1.00
N ALA A 61 -1.00 -6.91 -0.38
CA ALA A 61 -1.67 -8.21 -0.28
C ALA A 61 -2.97 -8.12 0.51
N ASN A 62 -2.97 -7.43 1.66
CA ASN A 62 -4.15 -7.19 2.47
C ASN A 62 -5.20 -6.39 1.69
N HIS A 63 -4.78 -5.31 1.02
CA HIS A 63 -5.70 -4.49 0.22
C HIS A 63 -6.38 -5.31 -0.90
N LYS A 64 -5.62 -6.18 -1.58
CA LYS A 64 -6.15 -7.09 -2.59
C LYS A 64 -7.11 -8.11 -1.98
N ALA A 65 -6.74 -8.74 -0.87
CA ALA A 65 -7.54 -9.74 -0.17
C ALA A 65 -8.87 -9.16 0.33
N SER A 66 -8.89 -7.89 0.73
CA SER A 66 -10.08 -7.17 1.16
C SER A 66 -10.98 -6.70 0.01
N GLY A 67 -10.71 -7.11 -1.24
CA GLY A 67 -11.53 -6.77 -2.41
C GLY A 67 -11.20 -5.42 -3.04
N MET A 68 -10.06 -4.81 -2.71
CA MET A 68 -9.60 -3.51 -3.23
C MET A 68 -10.64 -2.38 -3.08
N PRO A 69 -11.06 -2.05 -1.85
CA PRO A 69 -11.96 -0.93 -1.60
C PRO A 69 -11.35 0.39 -2.10
N GLU A 70 -12.19 1.36 -2.47
CA GLU A 70 -11.71 2.67 -2.96
C GLU A 70 -10.93 3.44 -1.88
N LYS A 71 -11.30 3.27 -0.62
CA LYS A 71 -10.56 3.79 0.54
C LYS A 71 -9.61 2.72 1.06
N PHE A 72 -8.32 3.05 1.12
CA PHE A 72 -7.31 2.20 1.73
C PHE A 72 -7.16 2.50 3.24
N GLU A 73 -6.64 1.52 3.98
CA GLU A 73 -6.23 1.71 5.36
C GLU A 73 -5.02 2.67 5.41
N VAL A 74 -4.96 3.55 6.41
CA VAL A 74 -3.85 4.49 6.55
C VAL A 74 -2.55 3.71 6.77
N PRO A 75 -1.56 3.80 5.86
CA PRO A 75 -0.30 3.07 5.99
C PRO A 75 0.55 3.63 7.15
N SER A 76 1.48 2.83 7.66
CA SER A 76 2.53 3.34 8.54
C SER A 76 3.44 4.30 7.76
N LEU A 77 4.13 5.22 8.46
CA LEU A 77 5.05 6.17 7.82
C LEU A 77 6.12 5.49 6.94
N LEU A 78 6.56 4.29 7.34
CA LEU A 78 7.56 3.53 6.60
C LEU A 78 6.98 2.93 5.32
N VAL A 79 5.76 2.36 5.39
CA VAL A 79 5.03 1.83 4.22
C VAL A 79 4.69 2.96 3.25
N ASP A 80 4.21 4.08 3.77
CA ASP A 80 3.88 5.29 3.01
C ASP A 80 5.08 5.78 2.20
N ARG A 81 6.25 5.89 2.84
CA ARG A 81 7.50 6.29 2.18
C ARG A 81 7.92 5.33 1.07
N VAL A 82 7.81 4.02 1.29
CA VAL A 82 8.11 3.00 0.29
C VAL A 82 7.14 3.11 -0.89
N TRP A 83 5.84 3.25 -0.61
CA TRP A 83 4.82 3.37 -1.64
C TRP A 83 5.01 4.63 -2.48
N HIS A 84 5.25 5.78 -1.85
CA HIS A 84 5.58 7.02 -2.55
C HIS A 84 6.83 6.90 -3.42
N THR A 85 7.86 6.22 -2.93
CA THR A 85 9.07 5.96 -3.74
C THR A 85 8.75 5.07 -4.94
N HIS A 86 7.95 4.01 -4.75
CA HIS A 86 7.51 3.15 -5.85
C HIS A 86 6.70 3.93 -6.89
N MET A 87 5.78 4.82 -6.47
CA MET A 87 5.01 5.67 -7.40
C MET A 87 5.87 6.62 -8.24
N CYS A 88 7.03 7.05 -7.74
CA CYS A 88 7.96 7.87 -8.52
C CYS A 88 8.62 7.10 -9.66
N GLU A 89 8.77 5.77 -9.53
CA GLU A 89 9.21 4.88 -10.61
C GLU A 89 8.04 4.54 -11.54
N THR A 90 7.49 5.56 -12.20
CA THR A 90 6.15 5.51 -12.84
C THR A 90 5.94 4.34 -13.81
N GLU A 91 6.93 4.01 -14.65
CA GLU A 91 6.86 2.87 -15.59
C GLU A 91 6.80 1.53 -14.86
N GLN A 92 7.65 1.35 -13.83
CA GLN A 92 7.64 0.15 -13.00
C GLN A 92 6.33 0.05 -12.21
N TYR A 93 5.90 1.15 -11.58
CA TYR A 93 4.69 1.19 -10.80
C TYR A 93 3.45 0.82 -11.60
N GLU A 94 3.32 1.33 -12.83
CA GLU A 94 2.22 0.97 -13.72
C GLU A 94 2.26 -0.53 -14.08
N ALA A 95 3.43 -1.04 -14.47
CA ALA A 95 3.59 -2.45 -14.85
C ALA A 95 3.26 -3.39 -13.69
N ASP A 96 3.75 -3.06 -12.49
CA ASP A 96 3.54 -3.84 -11.27
C ASP A 96 2.07 -3.80 -10.84
N CYS A 97 1.41 -2.64 -10.93
CA CYS A 97 -0.02 -2.53 -10.68
C CYS A 97 -0.85 -3.37 -11.66
N ARG A 98 -0.55 -3.29 -12.96
CA ARG A 98 -1.25 -4.08 -13.98
C ARG A 98 -1.04 -5.58 -13.77
N THR A 99 0.18 -5.99 -13.44
CA THR A 99 0.51 -7.41 -13.20
C THR A 99 -0.19 -7.95 -11.96
N TYR A 100 -0.17 -7.19 -10.86
CA TYR A 100 -0.66 -7.70 -9.59
C TYR A 100 -2.15 -7.47 -9.35
N PHE A 101 -2.67 -6.30 -9.74
CA PHE A 101 -4.07 -5.91 -9.52
C PHE A 101 -4.94 -6.00 -10.78
N GLY A 102 -4.33 -6.18 -11.97
CA GLY A 102 -5.04 -6.10 -13.25
C GLY A 102 -5.40 -4.68 -13.69
N ARG A 103 -5.09 -3.68 -12.85
CA ARG A 103 -5.41 -2.26 -13.06
C ARG A 103 -4.45 -1.38 -12.26
N MET A 104 -4.45 -0.09 -12.55
CA MET A 104 -3.67 0.88 -11.77
C MET A 104 -4.19 0.97 -10.32
N PHE A 105 -3.28 0.94 -9.35
CA PHE A 105 -3.61 1.21 -7.95
C PHE A 105 -3.40 2.70 -7.67
N HIS A 106 -4.48 3.47 -7.68
CA HIS A 106 -4.41 4.92 -7.51
C HIS A 106 -4.28 5.29 -6.04
N HIS A 107 -3.26 6.09 -5.71
CA HIS A 107 -3.16 6.74 -4.40
C HIS A 107 -4.16 7.89 -4.31
N ARG A 108 -4.86 8.02 -3.19
CA ARG A 108 -5.77 9.14 -2.88
C ARG A 108 -5.48 9.68 -1.49
N SER A 109 -4.99 10.91 -1.42
CA SER A 109 -4.81 11.59 -0.14
C SER A 109 -6.16 11.93 0.49
N GLU A 110 -6.25 11.91 1.82
CA GLU A 110 -7.48 12.27 2.54
C GLU A 110 -7.96 13.70 2.21
N ILE A 111 -7.06 14.60 1.82
CA ILE A 111 -7.40 15.97 1.37
C ILE A 111 -8.12 15.95 0.00
N CYS A 112 -7.80 14.99 -0.86
CA CYS A 112 -8.39 14.84 -2.19
C CYS A 112 -9.74 14.13 -2.16
N ASN A 113 -10.16 13.58 -1.01
CA ASN A 113 -11.48 12.99 -0.81
C ASN A 113 -12.56 14.07 -0.67
N GLY A 114 -12.79 14.84 -1.73
CA GLY A 114 -14.09 15.49 -2.00
C GLY A 114 -14.67 16.50 -1.00
N ASN A 115 -14.03 16.81 0.12
CA ASN A 115 -14.48 17.86 1.03
C ASN A 115 -13.80 19.22 0.76
N GLY A 116 -13.15 19.33 -0.41
CA GLY A 116 -12.72 20.60 -0.95
C GLY A 116 -13.92 21.42 -1.41
N GLY A 117 -14.48 22.21 -0.48
CA GLY A 117 -15.29 23.38 -0.81
C GLY A 117 -16.69 23.43 -0.21
N GLU A 118 -16.82 23.61 1.10
CA GLU A 118 -17.76 24.66 1.53
C GLU A 118 -17.01 25.98 1.37
N GLY A 119 -17.20 26.60 0.21
CA GLY A 119 -16.85 28.00 0.04
C GLY A 119 -17.56 28.78 1.15
N ASP A 120 -16.79 29.53 1.91
CA ASP A 120 -17.31 30.59 2.77
C ASP A 120 -18.00 31.62 1.86
N ASP A 121 -19.28 31.39 1.58
CA ASP A 121 -20.16 32.23 0.77
C ASP A 121 -20.60 33.47 1.57
N ARG A 122 -19.67 34.06 2.34
CA ARG A 122 -19.90 35.36 2.95
C ARG A 122 -19.76 36.43 1.87
N PRO A 123 -20.82 37.21 1.60
CA PRO A 123 -20.74 38.27 0.61
C PRO A 123 -19.68 39.27 1.05
N LEU A 124 -18.74 39.57 0.14
CA LEU A 124 -17.78 40.66 0.35
C LEU A 124 -18.58 41.95 0.52
N SER A 125 -18.62 42.46 1.75
CA SER A 125 -19.22 43.75 2.06
C SER A 125 -18.46 44.83 1.28
N ARG A 126 -19.20 45.56 0.47
CA ARG A 126 -18.74 46.71 -0.31
C ARG A 126 -18.31 47.88 0.57
#